data_AF-A0A7W6CQW6-F1
#
_entry.id   AF-A0A7W6CQW6-F1
#
_cell.length_a   1.000
_cell.length_b   1.000
_cell.length_c   1.000
_cell.angle_alpha   90.00
_cell.angle_beta   90.00
_cell.angle_gamma   90.00
#
_symmetry.space_group_name_H-M   'P 1'
#
loop_
_entity.id
_entity.type
_entity.pdbx_description
1 polymer ?
#
loop_
_entity_poly.entity_id
_entity_poly.type
_entity_poly.pdbx_seq_one_letter_code
_entity_poly.pdbx_strand_id
1 'polypeptide(L)' 'MKKRIPLNQPQTASTVAAPMQPRPLALRIPEVQRMTGLGRTKLYALIADGELATIKIGRATLVPLASLEALLERGQQHRS' A
#
# COMPACT_ATOMS: atom_id res chain seq x y z
N MET A 1 -36.35 47.15 -9.53
CA MET A 1 -34.88 46.97 -9.59
C MET A 1 -34.36 47.15 -8.17
N LYS A 2 -33.65 46.26 -7.47
CA LYS A 2 -32.77 45.16 -7.85
C LYS A 2 -33.06 43.90 -7.00
N LYS A 3 -33.29 42.80 -7.73
CA LYS A 3 -32.95 41.39 -7.52
C LYS A 3 -32.58 40.90 -6.10
N ARG A 4 -33.41 39.95 -5.64
CA ARG A 4 -33.09 38.68 -4.97
C ARG A 4 -31.61 38.41 -4.68
N ILE A 5 -31.30 38.16 -3.40
CA ILE A 5 -30.27 37.19 -3.00
C ILE A 5 -30.85 36.40 -1.81
N PRO A 6 -31.26 35.14 -1.97
CA PRO A 6 -31.40 34.26 -0.82
C PRO A 6 -30.00 33.98 -0.27
N LEU A 7 -29.83 33.98 1.05
CA LEU A 7 -28.66 33.42 1.74
C LEU A 7 -28.66 31.90 1.52
N ASN A 8 -28.30 31.53 0.30
CA ASN A 8 -27.65 30.32 -0.15
C ASN A 8 -26.43 30.07 0.77
N GLN A 9 -26.18 28.90 1.36
CA GLN A 9 -26.31 27.52 0.87
C GLN A 9 -26.26 26.55 2.09
N PRO A 10 -26.65 25.28 1.91
CA PRO A 10 -26.67 24.26 2.95
C PRO A 10 -25.23 23.90 3.37
N GLN A 11 -25.07 23.59 4.65
CA GLN A 11 -23.84 22.99 5.19
C GLN A 11 -23.76 21.53 4.72
N THR A 12 -23.54 21.31 3.41
CA THR A 12 -23.32 19.99 2.85
C THR A 12 -21.84 19.64 2.96
N ALA A 13 -21.59 18.55 3.69
CA ALA A 13 -20.38 17.74 3.69
C ALA A 13 -19.07 18.47 4.06
N SER A 14 -18.79 18.47 5.37
CA SER A 14 -17.41 18.45 5.86
C SER A 14 -16.68 17.23 5.29
N THR A 15 -16.07 17.35 4.11
CA THR A 15 -14.90 16.55 3.76
C THR A 15 -13.78 17.05 4.65
N VAL A 16 -13.72 16.53 5.88
CA VAL A 16 -12.46 16.52 6.62
C VAL A 16 -11.54 15.56 5.87
N ALA A 17 -10.69 16.11 5.00
CA ALA A 17 -9.64 15.35 4.36
C ALA A 17 -8.78 14.75 5.48
N ALA A 18 -9.00 13.46 5.76
CA ALA A 18 -8.17 12.72 6.71
C ALA A 18 -6.70 12.88 6.28
N PRO A 19 -5.76 13.03 7.23
CA PRO A 19 -4.35 13.16 6.87
C PRO A 19 -3.93 11.94 6.05
N MET A 20 -3.66 12.16 4.76
CA MET A 20 -3.23 11.14 3.82
C MET A 20 -1.85 10.66 4.25
N GLN A 21 -1.79 9.57 5.00
CA GLN A 21 -0.53 8.98 5.43
C GLN A 21 0.24 8.53 4.18
N PRO A 22 1.52 8.92 4.02
CA PRO A 22 2.29 8.57 2.84
C PRO A 22 2.45 7.05 2.76
N ARG A 23 2.00 6.45 1.65
CA ARG A 23 2.21 5.02 1.40
C ARG A 23 3.66 4.79 0.95
N PRO A 24 4.37 3.82 1.55
CA PRO A 24 5.73 3.51 1.14
C PRO A 24 5.74 2.88 -0.26
N LEU A 25 6.69 3.29 -1.10
CA LEU A 25 6.86 2.68 -2.43
C LEU A 25 7.49 1.27 -2.34
N ALA A 26 8.36 1.08 -1.36
CA ALA A 26 9.02 -0.18 -1.10
C ALA A 26 9.39 -0.30 0.38
N LEU A 27 9.51 -1.53 0.86
CA LEU A 27 9.78 -1.87 2.24
C LEU A 27 11.10 -2.66 2.35
N ARG A 28 11.80 -2.54 3.47
CA ARG A 28 12.94 -3.43 3.74
C ARG A 28 12.45 -4.83 4.11
N ILE A 29 13.27 -5.85 3.89
CA ILE A 29 12.93 -7.24 4.28
C ILE A 29 12.42 -7.35 5.73
N PRO A 30 13.04 -6.74 6.76
CA PRO A 30 12.51 -6.81 8.13
C PRO A 30 11.14 -6.14 8.31
N GLU A 31 10.81 -5.12 7.52
CA GLU A 31 9.49 -4.50 7.54
C GLU A 31 8.44 -5.42 6.92
N VAL A 32 8.75 -6.02 5.77
CA VAL A 32 7.88 -7.01 5.13
C VAL A 32 7.60 -8.18 6.07
N GLN A 33 8.62 -8.67 6.78
CA GLN A 33 8.42 -9.72 7.79
C GLN A 33 7.43 -9.30 8.87
N ARG A 34 7.57 -8.08 9.42
CA ARG A 34 6.66 -7.57 10.46
C ARG A 34 5.24 -7.39 9.95
N MET A 35 5.08 -6.93 8.71
CA MET A 35 3.76 -6.66 8.12
C MET A 35 3.04 -7.94 7.68
N THR A 36 3.77 -8.93 7.16
CA THR A 36 3.19 -10.16 6.60
C THR A 36 3.16 -11.32 7.58
N GLY A 37 3.96 -11.26 8.66
CA GLY A 37 4.19 -12.40 9.55
C GLY A 37 5.05 -13.52 8.94
N LEU A 38 5.56 -13.35 7.71
CA LEU A 38 6.38 -14.36 7.05
C LEU A 38 7.81 -14.38 7.59
N GLY A 39 8.33 -15.58 7.82
CA GLY A 39 9.72 -15.78 8.19
C GLY A 39 10.70 -15.44 7.04
N ARG A 40 11.95 -15.13 7.39
CA ARG A 40 13.01 -14.80 6.41
C ARG A 40 13.17 -15.89 5.36
N THR A 41 13.18 -17.15 5.78
CA THR A 41 13.35 -18.30 4.89
C THR A 41 12.26 -18.33 3.82
N LYS A 42 11.00 -18.08 4.19
CA LYS A 42 9.89 -18.08 3.22
C LYS A 42 9.97 -16.88 2.29
N LEU A 43 10.30 -15.70 2.79
CA LEU A 43 10.49 -14.52 1.94
C LEU A 43 11.62 -14.74 0.92
N TYR A 44 12.77 -15.25 1.34
CA TYR A 44 13.86 -15.53 0.41
C TYR A 44 13.53 -16.64 -0.59
N ALA A 45 12.75 -17.66 -0.19
CA ALA A 45 12.25 -18.66 -1.12
C ALA A 45 11.35 -18.01 -2.19
N LEU A 46 10.40 -17.16 -1.79
CA LEU A 46 9.53 -16.43 -2.72
C LEU A 46 10.31 -15.50 -3.66
N ILE A 47 11.41 -14.92 -3.17
CA ILE A 47 12.30 -14.09 -4.00
C ILE A 47 13.08 -14.96 -4.99
N ALA A 48 13.59 -16.11 -4.56
CA ALA A 48 14.31 -17.05 -5.41
C ALA A 48 13.40 -17.67 -6.47
N ASP A 49 12.15 -17.95 -6.12
CA ASP A 49 11.11 -18.47 -7.02
C ASP A 49 10.60 -17.39 -8.00
N GLY A 50 10.98 -16.13 -7.82
CA GLY A 50 10.54 -15.00 -8.65
C GLY A 50 9.13 -14.48 -8.34
N GLU A 51 8.46 -15.04 -7.34
CA GLU A 51 7.13 -14.63 -6.90
C GLU A 51 7.12 -13.28 -6.17
N LEU A 52 8.23 -12.93 -5.52
CA LEU A 52 8.41 -11.67 -4.80
C LEU A 52 9.61 -10.88 -5.36
N ALA A 53 9.35 -9.74 -5.99
CA ALA A 53 10.40 -8.91 -6.55
C ALA A 53 11.20 -8.18 -5.47
N THR A 54 12.49 -7.97 -5.73
CA THR A 54 13.35 -7.11 -4.91
C THR A 54 14.20 -6.17 -5.76
N ILE A 55 14.45 -4.98 -5.23
CA ILE A 55 15.31 -3.96 -5.82
C ILE A 55 16.49 -3.74 -4.88
N LYS A 56 17.71 -3.84 -5.41
CA LYS A 56 18.93 -3.55 -4.66
C LYS A 56 19.40 -2.12 -4.94
N ILE A 57 19.48 -1.29 -3.90
CA ILE A 57 20.01 0.08 -3.97
C ILE A 57 21.21 0.18 -3.01
N GLY A 58 22.42 0.11 -3.55
CA GLY A 58 23.65 0.03 -2.75
C GLY A 58 23.66 -1.19 -1.81
N ARG A 59 23.67 -0.95 -0.50
CA ARG A 59 23.59 -1.99 0.54
C ARG A 59 22.16 -2.38 0.92
N ALA A 60 21.16 -1.71 0.34
CA ALA A 60 19.76 -1.93 0.65
C ALA A 60 19.12 -2.95 -0.27
N THR A 61 18.34 -3.88 0.29
CA THR A 61 17.36 -4.67 -0.45
C THR A 61 15.97 -4.20 -0.07
N LEU A 62 15.23 -3.74 -1.07
CA LEU A 62 13.87 -3.22 -0.96
C LEU A 62 12.91 -4.15 -1.69
N VAL A 63 11.73 -4.33 -1.12
CA VAL A 63 10.61 -5.07 -1.71
C VAL A 63 9.58 -4.05 -2.15
N PRO A 64 9.32 -3.90 -3.46
CA PRO A 64 8.28 -3.00 -3.95
C PRO A 64 6.93 -3.37 -3.35
N LEU A 65 6.17 -2.37 -2.88
CA LEU A 65 4.87 -2.62 -2.26
C LEU A 65 3.91 -3.30 -3.25
N ALA A 66 3.90 -2.86 -4.50
CA ALA A 66 3.08 -3.45 -5.57
C ALA A 66 3.36 -4.95 -5.79
N SER A 67 4.63 -5.38 -5.68
CA SER A 67 4.96 -6.81 -5.81
C SER A 67 4.46 -7.61 -4.62
N LEU A 68 4.49 -7.03 -3.42
CA LEU A 68 3.98 -7.68 -2.22
C LEU A 68 2.45 -7.79 -2.26
N GLU A 69 1.76 -6.74 -2.68
CA GLU A 69 0.30 -6.73 -2.87
C GLU A 69 -0.13 -7.81 -3.87
N ALA A 70 0.51 -7.87 -5.05
CA ALA A 70 0.22 -8.88 -6.07
C ALA A 70 0.48 -10.32 -5.58
N LEU A 71 1.45 -10.53 -4.69
CA LEU A 71 1.68 -11.84 -4.07
C LEU A 71 0.51 -12.24 -3.16
N LEU A 72 0.04 -11.30 -2.33
CA LEU A 72 -1.06 -11.55 -1.40
C LEU A 72 -2.38 -11.79 -2.15
N GLU A 73 -2.65 -11.03 -3.20
CA GLU A 73 -3.84 -11.21 -4.05
C GLU A 73 -3.91 -12.60 -4.68
N ARG A 74 -2.79 -13.09 -5.25
CA ARG A 74 -2.70 -14.46 -5.80
C ARG A 74 -2.94 -15.54 -4.76
N GLY A 75 -2.49 -15.30 -3.53
CA GLY A 75 -2.75 -16.19 -2.38
C GLY A 75 -4.24 -16.22 -1.97
N GLN A 76 -4.97 -15.12 -2.10
CA GLN A 76 -6.41 -15.09 -1.83
C GLN A 76 -7.20 -15.91 -2.87
N GLN A 77 -6.78 -15.87 -4.14
CA GLN A 77 -7.49 -16.53 -5.25
C GLN A 77 -7.45 -18.07 -5.19
N HIS A 78 -6.43 -18.66 -4.56
CA HIS A 78 -6.31 -20.12 -4.40
C HIS A 78 -7.23 -20.70 -3.30
N ARG A 79 -7.98 -19.85 -2.58
CA ARG A 79 -8.92 -20.25 -1.52
C ARG A 79 -10.37 -20.19 -1.99
N SER A 80 -10.64 -20.71 -3.19
CA SER A 80 -12.00 -20.94 -3.71
C SER A 80 -12.16 -22.38 -4.14
#